data_AF-C3X6W4-F1
#
_entry.id   AF-C3X6W4-F1
#
_cell.length_a   1.000
_cell.length_b   1.000
_cell.length_c   1.000
_cell.angle_alpha   90.00
_cell.angle_beta   90.00
_cell.angle_gamma   90.00
#
_symmetry.space_group_name_H-M   'P 1'
#
loop_
_entity.id
_entity.type
_entity.pdbx_description
1 polymer ?
#
loop_
_entity_poly.entity_id
_entity_poly.type
_entity_poly.pdbx_seq_one_letter_code
_entity_poly.pdbx_strand_id
1 'polypeptide(L)'
;MMRKLKIMMASLLLICAVLVLGTCAFLNRMEFGRNPQGNHYEILKKSPRFIEGEFRNPVPTPLFTDDSTVFSVIVKSIFTPKERLVPDMAVPSVKTDLFSLDPEKDLVIWLGHSSYYVQLAGKRILVDPVFSPYASPFFLFNRAFDGTNVYRAEDIPAIDYLLITHDHWDHLDYPTVMALEPKVKKVVCGLGVGSHFANWGYAASKVLEADWFTGLKNHDGFDIHILPARHFSGRGVMRNRTLWVSFVLQSEKRRIFLSGDTGYGPHLTQIGKLFDGFDLAILENGQYDKRWAFIHMMPEETAKAAVELGAKSVLPAHSGKFAISNHAWDEPFTRLAKASRGKPYRLLTPVIGESVDLDDEKQTFSHWWEPHEPLSGEVCESSGLIEGRTENRSDLE
;
A
#
# COMPACT_ATOMS: atom_id res chain seq x y z
N MET A 1 59.09 5.07 8.47
CA MET A 1 57.95 4.15 8.69
C MET A 1 56.82 4.80 9.52
N MET A 2 57.10 5.34 10.72
CA MET A 2 56.08 5.90 11.63
C MET A 2 55.27 7.09 11.06
N ARG A 3 55.87 7.98 10.26
CA ARG A 3 55.15 9.12 9.63
C ARG A 3 54.08 8.65 8.64
N LYS A 4 54.37 7.62 7.82
CA LYS A 4 53.41 7.04 6.88
C LYS A 4 52.25 6.34 7.62
N LEU A 5 52.55 5.64 8.71
CA LEU A 5 51.55 5.01 9.57
C LEU A 5 50.62 6.05 10.23
N LYS A 6 51.17 7.15 10.75
CA LYS A 6 50.37 8.26 11.32
C LYS A 6 49.47 8.92 10.29
N ILE A 7 49.96 9.17 9.07
CA ILE A 7 49.15 9.73 7.98
C ILE A 7 48.04 8.75 7.59
N MET A 8 48.36 7.47 7.41
CA MET A 8 47.36 6.44 7.09
C MET A 8 46.27 6.33 8.16
N MET A 9 46.65 6.31 9.45
CA MET A 9 45.69 6.31 10.57
C MET A 9 44.83 7.59 10.58
N ALA A 10 45.44 8.76 10.38
CA ALA A 10 44.70 10.02 10.33
C ALA A 10 43.70 10.05 9.16
N SER A 11 44.10 9.55 7.98
CA SER A 11 43.22 9.42 6.82
C SER A 11 42.08 8.44 7.08
N LEU A 12 42.34 7.29 7.71
CA LEU A 12 41.29 6.32 8.06
C LEU A 12 40.31 6.91 9.06
N LEU A 13 40.80 7.59 10.10
CA LEU A 13 39.96 8.28 11.08
C LEU A 13 39.12 9.38 10.43
N LEU A 14 39.69 10.13 9.49
CA LEU A 14 38.95 11.15 8.73
C LEU A 14 37.86 10.51 7.88
N ILE A 15 38.15 9.43 7.16
CA ILE A 15 37.14 8.69 6.37
C ILE A 15 36.02 8.17 7.28
N CYS A 16 36.36 7.55 8.41
CA CYS A 16 35.37 7.09 9.38
C CYS A 16 34.53 8.25 9.92
N ALA A 17 35.14 9.39 10.27
CA ALA A 17 34.42 10.57 10.74
C ALA A 17 33.46 11.11 9.68
N VAL A 18 33.89 11.20 8.42
CA VAL A 18 33.05 11.64 7.29
C VAL A 18 31.88 10.66 7.08
N LEU A 19 32.11 9.35 7.15
CA LEU A 19 31.06 8.34 7.01
C LEU A 19 30.05 8.41 8.16
N VAL A 20 30.51 8.60 9.39
CA VAL A 20 29.64 8.75 10.57
C VAL A 20 28.81 10.02 10.45
N LEU A 21 29.44 11.16 10.16
CA LEU A 21 28.73 12.44 9.98
C LEU A 21 27.73 12.38 8.82
N GLY A 22 28.12 11.77 7.69
CA GLY A 22 27.24 11.55 6.55
C GLY A 22 26.03 10.68 6.89
N THR A 23 26.25 9.58 7.62
CA THR A 23 25.17 8.71 8.10
C THR A 23 24.25 9.43 9.07
N CYS A 24 24.81 10.18 10.03
CA CYS A 24 24.04 10.98 10.96
C CYS A 24 23.22 12.05 10.24
N ALA A 25 23.80 12.77 9.27
CA ALA A 25 23.07 13.76 8.48
C ALA A 25 21.94 13.11 7.66
N PHE A 26 22.21 11.96 7.06
CA PHE A 26 21.23 11.19 6.28
C PHE A 26 20.04 10.71 7.13
N LEU A 27 20.31 10.15 8.31
CA LEU A 27 19.28 9.68 9.25
C LEU A 27 18.54 10.82 9.96
N ASN A 28 19.07 12.06 9.92
CA ASN A 28 18.42 13.24 10.50
C ASN A 28 17.61 14.05 9.49
N ARG A 29 17.52 13.63 8.21
CA ARG A 29 16.64 14.29 7.25
C ARG A 29 15.18 14.17 7.68
N MET A 30 14.35 15.13 7.28
CA MET A 30 12.96 15.22 7.74
C MET A 30 12.13 13.99 7.38
N GLU A 31 12.40 13.33 6.25
CA GLU A 31 11.62 12.20 5.74
C GLU A 31 11.64 10.97 6.67
N PHE A 32 12.67 10.84 7.51
CA PHE A 32 12.75 9.80 8.54
C PHE A 32 11.81 10.07 9.73
N GLY A 33 11.31 11.31 9.86
CA GLY A 33 10.54 11.77 11.02
C GLY A 33 11.31 11.60 12.33
N ARG A 34 10.61 11.37 13.44
CA ARG A 34 11.21 11.14 14.76
C ARG A 34 10.51 10.03 15.49
N ASN A 35 11.27 9.31 16.32
CA ASN A 35 10.67 8.40 17.30
C ASN A 35 10.05 9.21 18.46
N PRO A 36 9.03 8.65 19.14
CA PRO A 36 8.43 9.25 20.32
C PRO A 36 9.46 9.49 21.43
N GLN A 37 9.40 10.66 22.07
CA GLN A 37 10.32 11.09 23.13
C GLN A 37 9.57 11.83 24.24
N GLY A 38 10.21 12.00 25.40
CA GLY A 38 9.68 12.78 26.53
C GLY A 38 8.28 12.34 26.96
N ASN A 39 7.38 13.31 27.16
CA ASN A 39 6.00 13.05 27.59
C ASN A 39 5.23 12.14 26.62
N HIS A 40 5.49 12.23 25.31
CA HIS A 40 4.84 11.36 24.32
C HIS A 40 5.26 9.90 24.53
N TYR A 41 6.53 9.63 24.78
CA TYR A 41 7.02 8.29 25.11
C TYR A 41 6.39 7.73 26.40
N GLU A 42 6.17 8.57 27.41
CA GLU A 42 5.49 8.17 28.65
C GLU A 42 4.00 7.83 28.44
N ILE A 43 3.34 8.41 27.43
CA ILE A 43 1.99 8.02 27.02
C ILE A 43 2.01 6.60 26.42
N LEU A 44 2.97 6.32 25.54
CA LEU A 44 3.10 5.02 24.87
C LEU A 44 3.30 3.88 25.87
N LYS A 45 4.08 4.09 26.94
CA LYS A 45 4.29 3.11 28.02
C LYS A 45 3.02 2.68 28.76
N LYS A 46 1.91 3.40 28.60
CA LYS A 46 0.61 3.02 29.18
C LYS A 46 -0.10 1.94 28.34
N SER A 47 0.31 1.76 27.09
CA SER A 47 -0.20 0.68 26.25
C SER A 47 0.25 -0.68 26.79
N PRO A 48 -0.65 -1.67 26.94
CA PRO A 48 -0.26 -3.02 27.31
C PRO A 48 0.55 -3.73 26.21
N ARG A 49 0.64 -3.13 25.01
CA ARG A 49 1.40 -3.67 23.87
C ARG A 49 2.80 -3.08 23.76
N PHE A 50 3.10 -2.00 24.49
CA PHE A 50 4.41 -1.37 24.49
C PHE A 50 5.29 -1.94 25.60
N ILE A 51 6.07 -2.96 25.26
CA ILE A 51 6.87 -3.77 26.19
C ILE A 51 8.35 -3.53 25.90
N GLU A 52 9.11 -3.16 26.94
CA GLU A 52 10.57 -2.93 26.84
C GLU A 52 10.96 -1.90 25.75
N GLY A 53 10.08 -0.92 25.53
CA GLY A 53 10.29 0.14 24.56
C GLY A 53 9.84 -0.19 23.13
N GLU A 54 9.26 -1.36 22.88
CA GLU A 54 8.76 -1.76 21.56
C GLU A 54 7.30 -2.20 21.63
N PHE A 55 6.53 -1.91 20.58
CA PHE A 55 5.24 -2.55 20.37
C PHE A 55 5.43 -4.04 20.02
N ARG A 56 4.51 -4.88 20.49
CA ARG A 56 4.53 -6.33 20.29
C ARG A 56 3.21 -6.83 19.71
N ASN A 57 3.31 -7.75 18.74
CA ASN A 57 2.15 -8.49 18.23
C ASN A 57 1.51 -9.35 19.34
N PRO A 58 0.18 -9.57 19.32
CA PRO A 58 -0.49 -10.46 20.28
C PRO A 58 -0.06 -11.92 20.16
N VAL A 59 0.42 -12.32 18.99
CA VAL A 59 0.93 -13.66 18.69
C VAL A 59 2.43 -13.58 18.36
N PRO A 60 3.23 -14.64 18.67
CA PRO A 60 4.63 -14.70 18.28
C PRO A 60 4.81 -14.41 16.79
N THR A 61 5.62 -13.41 16.49
CA THR A 61 5.82 -12.90 15.12
C THR A 61 7.31 -12.60 14.95
N PRO A 62 8.15 -13.66 14.85
CA PRO A 62 9.54 -13.46 14.45
C PRO A 62 9.56 -12.87 13.04
N LEU A 63 10.60 -12.10 12.72
CA LEU A 63 10.70 -11.45 11.41
C LEU A 63 10.80 -12.47 10.28
N PHE A 64 11.50 -13.58 10.54
CA PHE A 64 11.69 -14.65 9.58
C PHE A 64 11.08 -15.96 10.06
N THR A 65 10.70 -16.81 9.12
CA THR A 65 10.16 -18.16 9.38
C THR A 65 11.23 -19.19 9.71
N ASP A 66 12.49 -18.87 9.43
CA ASP A 66 13.67 -19.69 9.74
C ASP A 66 14.68 -18.86 10.55
N ASP A 67 15.85 -19.44 10.86
CA ASP A 67 16.93 -18.78 11.61
C ASP A 67 17.70 -17.74 10.77
N SER A 68 17.13 -17.26 9.65
CA SER A 68 17.77 -16.24 8.82
C SER A 68 17.91 -14.91 9.57
N THR A 69 18.97 -14.19 9.21
CA THR A 69 19.18 -12.79 9.61
C THR A 69 18.83 -11.85 8.46
N VAL A 70 18.58 -10.57 8.76
CA VAL A 70 18.34 -9.53 7.74
C VAL A 70 19.45 -9.50 6.69
N PHE A 71 20.71 -9.58 7.15
CA PHE A 71 21.87 -9.64 6.26
C PHE A 71 21.80 -10.87 5.33
N SER A 72 21.54 -12.05 5.87
CA SER A 72 21.47 -13.26 5.06
C SER A 72 20.32 -13.23 4.03
N VAL A 73 19.18 -12.61 4.37
CA VAL A 73 18.05 -12.46 3.44
C VAL A 73 18.37 -11.45 2.34
N ILE A 74 19.03 -10.33 2.65
CA ILE A 74 19.51 -9.37 1.64
C ILE A 74 20.47 -10.06 0.67
N VAL A 75 21.49 -10.75 1.19
CA VAL A 75 22.47 -11.48 0.38
C VAL A 75 21.78 -12.52 -0.49
N LYS A 76 20.94 -13.39 0.09
CA LYS A 76 20.17 -14.38 -0.69
C LYS A 76 19.32 -13.71 -1.77
N SER A 77 18.68 -12.58 -1.49
CA SER A 77 17.81 -11.88 -2.45
C SER A 77 18.58 -11.22 -3.59
N ILE A 78 19.86 -10.88 -3.42
CA ILE A 78 20.72 -10.40 -4.51
C ILE A 78 21.03 -11.54 -5.49
N PHE A 79 21.23 -12.76 -4.99
CA PHE A 79 21.58 -13.93 -5.80
C PHE A 79 20.38 -14.75 -6.28
N THR A 80 19.17 -14.47 -5.76
CA THR A 80 17.94 -15.15 -6.20
C THR A 80 17.53 -14.56 -7.55
N PRO A 81 17.40 -15.37 -8.62
CA PRO A 81 16.84 -14.91 -9.89
C PRO A 81 15.45 -14.33 -9.65
N LYS A 82 15.19 -13.16 -10.25
CA LYS A 82 13.91 -12.48 -10.10
C LYS A 82 13.28 -12.34 -11.46
N GLU A 83 12.13 -12.96 -11.65
CA GLU A 83 11.43 -12.98 -12.93
C GLU A 83 10.24 -12.03 -12.88
N ARG A 84 10.14 -11.15 -13.89
CA ARG A 84 8.99 -10.23 -14.07
C ARG A 84 8.64 -9.42 -12.81
N LEU A 85 9.62 -8.92 -12.06
CA LEU A 85 9.36 -8.06 -10.88
C LEU A 85 8.69 -6.74 -11.22
N VAL A 86 9.00 -6.22 -12.41
CA VAL A 86 8.51 -4.95 -12.93
C VAL A 86 7.81 -5.29 -14.25
N PRO A 87 6.66 -4.68 -14.55
CA PRO A 87 6.00 -4.90 -15.83
C PRO A 87 6.82 -4.33 -16.99
N ASP A 88 6.79 -5.01 -18.13
CA ASP A 88 7.46 -4.56 -19.36
C ASP A 88 6.71 -3.37 -20.01
N MET A 89 5.42 -3.22 -19.70
CA MET A 89 4.54 -2.16 -20.19
C MET A 89 3.97 -1.36 -19.02
N ALA A 90 3.55 -0.12 -19.29
CA ALA A 90 2.87 0.68 -18.28
C ALA A 90 1.60 -0.05 -17.78
N VAL A 91 1.42 -0.08 -16.45
CA VAL A 91 0.22 -0.62 -15.82
C VAL A 91 -0.98 0.26 -16.23
N PRO A 92 -2.10 -0.33 -16.68
CA PRO A 92 -3.27 0.44 -17.06
C PRO A 92 -3.82 1.21 -15.85
N SER A 93 -4.18 2.46 -16.08
CA SER A 93 -4.77 3.34 -15.08
C SER A 93 -5.69 4.36 -15.73
N VAL A 94 -6.62 4.88 -14.94
CA VAL A 94 -7.51 5.98 -15.31
C VAL A 94 -7.38 7.08 -14.28
N LYS A 95 -7.54 8.34 -14.71
CA LYS A 95 -7.49 9.49 -13.79
C LYS A 95 -8.91 10.01 -13.57
N THR A 96 -9.57 9.51 -12.54
CA THR A 96 -10.88 10.00 -12.11
C THR A 96 -10.72 11.37 -11.45
N ASP A 97 -11.54 12.34 -11.85
CA ASP A 97 -11.55 13.66 -11.22
C ASP A 97 -12.26 13.61 -9.86
N LEU A 98 -11.44 13.60 -8.79
CA LEU A 98 -11.91 13.52 -7.40
C LEU A 98 -12.71 14.76 -6.96
N PHE A 99 -12.56 15.90 -7.65
CA PHE A 99 -13.34 17.10 -7.34
C PHE A 99 -14.78 17.03 -7.85
N SER A 100 -15.02 16.28 -8.93
CA SER A 100 -16.32 16.14 -9.57
C SER A 100 -17.21 15.04 -8.96
N LEU A 101 -16.69 14.27 -8.01
CA LEU A 101 -17.43 13.17 -7.38
C LEU A 101 -18.63 13.72 -6.59
N ASP A 102 -19.79 13.11 -6.80
CA ASP A 102 -21.00 13.36 -6.01
C ASP A 102 -20.73 12.98 -4.54
N PRO A 103 -20.73 13.93 -3.59
CA PRO A 103 -20.42 13.67 -2.18
C PRO A 103 -21.34 12.65 -1.50
N GLU A 104 -22.56 12.44 -2.01
CA GLU A 104 -23.55 11.54 -1.42
C GLU A 104 -23.33 10.07 -1.80
N LYS A 105 -22.45 9.78 -2.77
CA LYS A 105 -22.11 8.43 -3.17
C LYS A 105 -21.10 7.78 -2.22
N ASP A 106 -21.33 6.52 -1.89
CA ASP A 106 -20.36 5.68 -1.22
C ASP A 106 -19.48 4.97 -2.27
N LEU A 107 -18.20 5.29 -2.33
CA LEU A 107 -17.27 4.77 -3.33
C LEU A 107 -15.85 4.60 -2.81
N VAL A 108 -15.07 3.79 -3.52
CA VAL A 108 -13.63 3.63 -3.30
C VAL A 108 -12.89 3.78 -4.62
N ILE A 109 -11.80 4.54 -4.62
CA ILE A 109 -10.87 4.63 -5.74
C ILE A 109 -9.50 4.17 -5.24
N TRP A 110 -8.98 3.12 -5.87
CA TRP A 110 -7.63 2.63 -5.59
C TRP A 110 -6.59 3.50 -6.29
N LEU A 111 -5.66 4.07 -5.53
CA LEU A 111 -4.61 4.99 -6.03
C LEU A 111 -3.25 4.27 -6.21
N GLY A 112 -3.26 2.94 -6.17
CA GLY A 112 -2.10 2.05 -6.29
C GLY A 112 -1.47 1.69 -4.94
N HIS A 113 -0.85 0.51 -4.88
CA HIS A 113 -0.30 -0.08 -3.65
C HIS A 113 -1.34 -0.16 -2.54
N SER A 114 -1.11 0.51 -1.42
CA SER A 114 -2.01 0.64 -0.27
C SER A 114 -2.68 2.01 -0.16
N SER A 115 -2.64 2.82 -1.22
CA SER A 115 -3.28 4.14 -1.23
C SER A 115 -4.73 4.08 -1.73
N TYR A 116 -5.66 4.65 -0.97
CA TYR A 116 -7.10 4.67 -1.31
C TYR A 116 -7.70 6.04 -1.06
N TYR A 117 -8.55 6.48 -1.98
CA TYR A 117 -9.55 7.52 -1.71
C TYR A 117 -10.90 6.84 -1.46
N VAL A 118 -11.47 7.07 -0.28
CA VAL A 118 -12.75 6.50 0.13
C VAL A 118 -13.71 7.65 0.38
N GLN A 119 -14.91 7.55 -0.21
CA GLN A 119 -16.03 8.39 0.16
C GLN A 119 -17.09 7.50 0.81
N LEU A 120 -17.46 7.84 2.05
CA LEU A 120 -18.38 7.03 2.84
C LEU A 120 -19.23 7.92 3.74
N ALA A 121 -20.54 7.86 3.60
CA ALA A 121 -21.50 8.67 4.34
C ALA A 121 -21.16 10.17 4.32
N GLY A 122 -20.83 10.69 3.12
CA GLY A 122 -20.47 12.09 2.92
C GLY A 122 -19.08 12.51 3.43
N LYS A 123 -18.30 11.58 4.02
CA LYS A 123 -16.93 11.83 4.47
C LYS A 123 -15.92 11.47 3.40
N ARG A 124 -14.90 12.31 3.21
CA ARG A 124 -13.77 12.05 2.31
C ARG A 124 -12.56 11.59 3.11
N ILE A 125 -12.07 10.40 2.80
CA ILE A 125 -11.05 9.70 3.57
C ILE A 125 -9.92 9.31 2.63
N LEU A 126 -8.69 9.65 3.00
CA LEU A 126 -7.50 9.22 2.28
C LEU A 126 -6.70 8.27 3.17
N VAL A 127 -6.28 7.13 2.63
CA VAL A 127 -5.59 6.08 3.37
C VAL A 127 -4.21 5.88 2.77
N ASP A 128 -3.18 5.86 3.63
CA ASP A 128 -1.78 5.56 3.30
C ASP A 128 -1.30 6.16 1.95
N PRO A 129 -1.45 7.48 1.72
CA PRO A 129 -1.18 8.06 0.41
C PRO A 129 0.34 8.13 0.14
N VAL A 130 0.76 7.47 -0.94
CA VAL A 130 2.13 7.55 -1.45
C VAL A 130 2.10 7.97 -2.92
N PHE A 131 2.32 9.26 -3.16
CA PHE A 131 2.40 9.84 -4.51
C PHE A 131 3.83 10.08 -4.98
N SER A 132 4.82 9.82 -4.11
CA SER A 132 6.23 9.84 -4.48
C SER A 132 6.56 8.77 -5.54
N PRO A 133 7.54 9.02 -6.42
CA PRO A 133 7.98 8.06 -7.45
C PRO A 133 8.73 6.85 -6.89
N TYR A 134 9.00 6.82 -5.59
CA TYR A 134 9.65 5.71 -4.90
C TYR A 134 9.19 5.64 -3.44
N ALA A 135 9.17 4.43 -2.89
CA ALA A 135 8.83 4.18 -1.49
C ALA A 135 10.06 3.71 -0.69
N SER A 136 11.04 4.59 -0.54
CA SER A 136 12.33 4.30 0.09
C SER A 136 13.05 5.59 0.51
N PRO A 137 13.93 5.56 1.53
CA PRO A 137 14.82 6.69 1.83
C PRO A 137 15.84 6.98 0.70
N PHE A 138 15.98 6.08 -0.28
CA PHE A 138 16.85 6.24 -1.44
C PHE A 138 16.04 6.14 -2.74
N PHE A 139 16.16 7.16 -3.60
CA PHE A 139 15.38 7.30 -4.84
C PHE A 139 15.55 6.17 -5.88
N LEU A 140 16.61 5.37 -5.76
CA LEU A 140 16.91 4.25 -6.66
C LEU A 140 16.17 2.96 -6.30
N PHE A 141 15.63 2.83 -5.09
CA PHE A 141 14.95 1.62 -4.63
C PHE A 141 13.44 1.82 -4.57
N ASN A 142 12.68 0.73 -4.75
CA ASN A 142 11.22 0.70 -4.67
C ASN A 142 10.57 1.77 -5.56
N ARG A 143 11.02 1.92 -6.81
CA ARG A 143 10.41 2.87 -7.77
C ARG A 143 9.03 2.39 -8.17
N ALA A 144 8.10 3.32 -8.33
CA ALA A 144 6.77 3.05 -8.83
C ALA A 144 6.85 2.53 -10.26
N PHE A 145 6.02 1.55 -10.62
CA PHE A 145 5.90 1.07 -12.00
C PHE A 145 5.32 2.17 -12.89
N ASP A 146 5.69 2.16 -14.16
CA ASP A 146 5.13 3.08 -15.14
C ASP A 146 3.60 2.92 -15.19
N GLY A 147 2.88 4.04 -15.30
CA GLY A 147 1.41 4.07 -15.31
C GLY A 147 0.73 4.07 -13.94
N THR A 148 1.46 3.90 -12.82
CA THR A 148 0.83 3.73 -11.49
C THR A 148 0.76 5.00 -10.63
N ASN A 149 1.52 6.04 -10.97
CA ASN A 149 1.55 7.33 -10.26
C ASN A 149 0.77 8.40 -11.02
N VAL A 150 -0.56 8.26 -11.07
CA VAL A 150 -1.45 9.18 -11.81
C VAL A 150 -2.05 10.31 -10.96
N TYR A 151 -1.97 10.19 -9.63
CA TYR A 151 -2.44 11.19 -8.67
C TYR A 151 -1.27 11.88 -7.95
N ARG A 152 -1.48 13.17 -7.65
CA ARG A 152 -0.61 14.03 -6.85
C ARG A 152 -1.43 14.68 -5.74
N ALA A 153 -0.76 15.34 -4.78
CA ALA A 153 -1.44 16.03 -3.69
C ALA A 153 -2.43 17.10 -4.19
N GLU A 154 -2.15 17.73 -5.34
CA GLU A 154 -3.01 18.74 -5.96
C GLU A 154 -4.35 18.17 -6.42
N ASP A 155 -4.36 16.90 -6.86
CA ASP A 155 -5.55 16.19 -7.36
C ASP A 155 -6.52 15.77 -6.24
N ILE A 156 -6.08 15.82 -4.98
CA ILE A 156 -6.91 15.43 -3.83
C ILE A 156 -7.74 16.63 -3.34
N PRO A 157 -9.07 16.52 -3.19
CA PRO A 157 -9.89 17.56 -2.57
C PRO A 157 -9.57 17.71 -1.08
N ALA A 158 -10.22 18.66 -0.39
CA ALA A 158 -10.18 18.67 1.07
C ALA A 158 -10.75 17.35 1.63
N ILE A 159 -10.05 16.77 2.61
CA ILE A 159 -10.41 15.49 3.22
C ILE A 159 -10.69 15.63 4.71
N ASP A 160 -11.65 14.86 5.19
CA ASP A 160 -12.03 14.81 6.60
C ASP A 160 -10.98 14.03 7.40
N TYR A 161 -10.55 12.88 6.86
CA TYR A 161 -9.63 11.98 7.55
C TYR A 161 -8.49 11.52 6.65
N LEU A 162 -7.26 11.69 7.14
CA LEU A 162 -6.07 10.99 6.66
C LEU A 162 -5.80 9.82 7.60
N LEU A 163 -5.89 8.59 7.11
CA LEU A 163 -5.61 7.39 7.88
C LEU A 163 -4.22 6.86 7.55
N ILE A 164 -3.43 6.58 8.58
CA ILE A 164 -2.11 5.96 8.46
C ILE A 164 -2.09 4.65 9.24
N THR A 165 -1.91 3.53 8.53
CA THR A 165 -1.89 2.19 9.14
C THR A 165 -0.61 1.95 9.92
N HIS A 166 0.54 2.36 9.36
CA HIS A 166 1.84 2.24 10.01
C HIS A 166 2.87 3.16 9.33
N ASP A 167 4.08 3.22 9.88
CA ASP A 167 5.08 4.22 9.50
C ASP A 167 6.03 3.79 8.37
N HIS A 168 5.81 2.69 7.65
CA HIS A 168 6.70 2.31 6.55
C HIS A 168 6.67 3.30 5.38
N TRP A 169 7.70 3.26 4.54
CA TRP A 169 7.93 4.24 3.47
C TRP A 169 6.88 4.17 2.35
N ASP A 170 6.25 3.02 2.18
CA ASP A 170 5.17 2.75 1.22
C ASP A 170 3.76 2.95 1.79
N HIS A 171 3.66 3.43 3.04
CA HIS A 171 2.39 3.78 3.71
C HIS A 171 2.35 5.21 4.25
N LEU A 172 3.50 5.74 4.65
CA LEU A 172 3.65 7.09 5.18
C LEU A 172 4.72 7.83 4.38
N ASP A 173 4.28 8.57 3.36
CA ASP A 173 5.17 9.31 2.47
C ASP A 173 5.28 10.79 2.87
N TYR A 174 6.46 11.22 3.32
CA TYR A 174 6.69 12.57 3.83
C TYR A 174 6.33 13.68 2.82
N PRO A 175 6.82 13.67 1.56
CA PRO A 175 6.42 14.68 0.58
C PRO A 175 4.91 14.74 0.35
N THR A 176 4.25 13.58 0.28
CA THR A 176 2.80 13.50 0.08
C THR A 176 2.03 14.09 1.24
N VAL A 177 2.30 13.67 2.49
CA VAL A 177 1.54 14.18 3.63
C VAL A 177 1.80 15.68 3.85
N MET A 178 3.03 16.16 3.65
CA MET A 178 3.32 17.59 3.76
C MET A 178 2.60 18.44 2.72
N ALA A 179 2.49 17.96 1.48
CA ALA A 179 1.72 18.65 0.45
C ALA A 179 0.20 18.61 0.71
N LEU A 180 -0.28 17.59 1.45
CA LEU A 180 -1.69 17.44 1.81
C LEU A 180 -2.08 18.15 3.10
N GLU A 181 -1.14 18.52 3.99
CA GLU A 181 -1.38 19.17 5.29
C GLU A 181 -2.51 20.23 5.29
N PRO A 182 -2.55 21.20 4.35
CA PRO A 182 -3.59 22.22 4.35
C PRO A 182 -4.99 21.69 3.99
N LYS A 183 -5.07 20.52 3.36
CA LYS A 183 -6.30 19.84 2.92
C LYS A 183 -6.83 18.83 3.94
N VAL A 184 -6.04 18.48 4.96
CA VAL A 184 -6.37 17.46 5.98
C VAL A 184 -7.03 18.11 7.20
N LYS A 185 -8.27 17.72 7.52
CA LYS A 185 -8.91 18.13 8.78
C LYS A 185 -8.37 17.34 9.97
N LYS A 186 -8.30 16.01 9.86
CA LYS A 186 -7.84 15.13 10.95
C LYS A 186 -6.96 14.01 10.41
N VAL A 187 -5.86 13.73 11.10
CA VAL A 187 -5.05 12.50 10.92
C VAL A 187 -5.48 11.49 11.98
N VAL A 188 -5.63 10.22 11.61
CA VAL A 188 -5.90 9.13 12.55
C VAL A 188 -4.86 8.03 12.32
N CYS A 189 -4.16 7.64 13.39
CA CYS A 189 -3.04 6.70 13.31
C CYS A 189 -2.82 5.95 14.64
N GLY A 190 -1.99 4.91 14.61
CA GLY A 190 -1.56 4.17 15.79
C GLY A 190 -0.60 4.95 16.69
N LEU A 191 -0.56 4.59 17.98
CA LEU A 191 0.39 5.14 18.97
C LEU A 191 1.84 5.24 18.46
N GLY A 192 2.50 6.36 18.73
CA GLY A 192 3.83 6.70 18.25
C GLY A 192 3.91 7.32 16.85
N VAL A 193 3.00 7.02 15.92
CA VAL A 193 3.06 7.56 14.53
C VAL A 193 2.93 9.09 14.53
N GLY A 194 2.15 9.65 15.46
CA GLY A 194 1.96 11.09 15.64
C GLY A 194 3.27 11.86 15.93
N SER A 195 4.32 11.19 16.39
CA SER A 195 5.63 11.81 16.60
C SER A 195 6.29 12.25 15.29
N HIS A 196 6.06 11.52 14.18
CA HIS A 196 6.47 11.94 12.85
C HIS A 196 5.74 13.22 12.43
N PHE A 197 4.41 13.22 12.53
CA PHE A 197 3.57 14.38 12.20
C PHE A 197 3.93 15.62 13.02
N ALA A 198 4.15 15.47 14.34
CA ALA A 198 4.60 16.56 15.20
C ALA A 198 5.95 17.12 14.76
N ASN A 199 6.92 16.26 14.43
CA ASN A 199 8.22 16.69 13.89
C ASN A 199 8.08 17.39 12.54
N TRP A 200 7.08 17.01 11.74
CA TRP A 200 6.79 17.62 10.44
C TRP A 200 5.96 18.91 10.53
N GLY A 201 5.55 19.31 11.72
CA GLY A 201 4.87 20.59 11.96
C GLY A 201 3.34 20.53 11.93
N TYR A 202 2.74 19.34 11.93
CA TYR A 202 1.28 19.22 12.11
C TYR A 202 0.88 19.71 13.50
N ALA A 203 -0.22 20.46 13.57
CA ALA A 203 -0.81 20.86 14.84
C ALA A 203 -1.26 19.61 15.62
N ALA A 204 -0.95 19.54 16.92
CA ALA A 204 -1.34 18.42 17.77
C ALA A 204 -2.87 18.18 17.77
N SER A 205 -3.68 19.23 17.62
CA SER A 205 -5.14 19.12 17.50
C SER A 205 -5.61 18.42 16.22
N LYS A 206 -4.82 18.44 15.14
CA LYS A 206 -5.13 17.72 13.89
C LYS A 206 -4.83 16.22 13.98
N VAL A 207 -3.99 15.77 14.89
CA VAL A 207 -3.56 14.36 14.96
C VAL A 207 -4.31 13.64 16.08
N LEU A 208 -5.03 12.58 15.73
CA LEU A 208 -5.52 11.58 16.67
C LEU A 208 -4.60 10.36 16.61
N GLU A 209 -4.03 10.05 17.75
CA GLU A 209 -3.17 8.88 17.93
C GLU A 209 -3.78 7.99 19.00
N ALA A 210 -4.02 6.70 18.69
CA ALA A 210 -4.68 5.81 19.64
C ALA A 210 -4.26 4.33 19.50
N ASP A 211 -4.59 3.53 20.51
CA ASP A 211 -4.25 2.10 20.59
C ASP A 211 -5.31 1.22 19.92
N TRP A 212 -5.05 -0.08 19.79
CA TRP A 212 -6.05 -1.03 19.30
C TRP A 212 -7.31 -1.07 20.17
N PHE A 213 -8.43 -1.39 19.53
CA PHE A 213 -9.79 -1.40 20.10
C PHE A 213 -10.27 -0.02 20.61
N THR A 214 -9.64 1.05 20.11
CA THR A 214 -10.07 2.43 20.32
C THR A 214 -10.46 3.07 18.98
N GLY A 215 -10.48 4.40 18.88
CA GLY A 215 -10.75 5.12 17.65
C GLY A 215 -11.66 6.33 17.84
N LEU A 216 -12.20 6.85 16.73
CA LEU A 216 -13.24 7.88 16.72
C LEU A 216 -14.60 7.20 16.78
N LYS A 217 -15.42 7.61 17.75
CA LYS A 217 -16.79 7.10 17.93
C LYS A 217 -17.81 8.24 17.81
N ASN A 218 -18.88 7.97 17.08
CA ASN A 218 -20.06 8.79 16.83
C ASN A 218 -19.73 10.23 16.41
N HIS A 219 -18.73 10.41 15.54
CA HIS A 219 -18.42 11.72 14.99
C HIS A 219 -19.28 11.97 13.74
N ASP A 220 -20.45 12.59 13.92
CA ASP A 220 -21.47 12.81 12.89
C ASP A 220 -22.01 11.50 12.27
N GLY A 221 -22.33 10.50 13.10
CA GLY A 221 -22.84 9.21 12.61
C GLY A 221 -21.79 8.32 11.92
N PHE A 222 -20.51 8.64 12.13
CA PHE A 222 -19.37 7.94 11.54
C PHE A 222 -18.36 7.51 12.60
N ASP A 223 -17.93 6.26 12.50
CA ASP A 223 -16.95 5.61 13.38
C ASP A 223 -15.70 5.24 12.58
N ILE A 224 -14.53 5.46 13.21
CA ILE A 224 -13.24 4.94 12.75
C ILE A 224 -12.67 4.12 13.91
N HIS A 225 -12.65 2.81 13.77
CA HIS A 225 -12.05 1.92 14.76
C HIS A 225 -10.60 1.63 14.40
N ILE A 226 -9.72 1.68 15.39
CA ILE A 226 -8.33 1.25 15.28
C ILE A 226 -8.23 -0.16 15.82
N LEU A 227 -7.76 -1.11 15.02
CA LEU A 227 -7.77 -2.53 15.33
C LEU A 227 -6.39 -3.17 15.13
N PRO A 228 -6.16 -4.37 15.69
CA PRO A 228 -4.90 -5.07 15.50
C PRO A 228 -4.62 -5.42 14.03
N ALA A 229 -3.36 -5.27 13.65
CA ALA A 229 -2.75 -5.92 12.50
C ALA A 229 -1.55 -6.75 13.00
N ARG A 230 -1.16 -7.79 12.26
CA ARG A 230 0.05 -8.58 12.54
C ARG A 230 1.18 -8.09 11.65
N HIS A 231 1.93 -7.10 12.11
CA HIS A 231 2.99 -6.47 11.32
C HIS A 231 4.11 -5.92 12.22
N PHE A 232 4.89 -4.96 11.74
CA PHE A 232 5.93 -4.25 12.48
C PHE A 232 5.99 -2.78 12.03
N SER A 233 6.89 -1.99 12.63
CA SER A 233 7.12 -0.60 12.18
C SER A 233 8.61 -0.22 12.18
N GLY A 234 8.94 0.87 11.50
CA GLY A 234 10.21 1.55 11.56
C GLY A 234 10.64 2.18 10.23
N ARG A 235 11.16 3.41 10.32
CA ARG A 235 11.73 4.16 9.18
C ARG A 235 13.25 4.25 9.18
N GLY A 236 13.87 4.01 10.34
CA GLY A 236 15.31 4.18 10.57
C GLY A 236 15.93 2.96 11.25
N VAL A 237 16.85 3.20 12.19
CA VAL A 237 17.61 2.12 12.85
C VAL A 237 16.77 1.36 13.89
N MET A 238 15.87 2.07 14.58
CA MET A 238 14.99 1.47 15.59
C MET A 238 13.69 0.99 14.92
N ARG A 239 13.20 -0.16 15.37
CA ARG A 239 11.93 -0.75 14.92
C ARG A 239 10.92 -0.75 16.05
N ASN A 240 9.64 -0.89 15.71
CA ASN A 240 8.53 -1.11 16.64
C ASN A 240 8.34 0.00 17.68
N ARG A 241 8.79 1.23 17.38
CA ARG A 241 8.57 2.40 18.26
C ARG A 241 7.23 3.09 18.01
N THR A 242 6.55 2.70 16.94
CA THR A 242 5.21 3.14 16.55
C THR A 242 4.32 1.92 16.34
N LEU A 243 3.02 2.07 16.54
CA LEU A 243 2.02 1.00 16.46
C LEU A 243 1.50 0.88 15.03
N TRP A 244 1.48 -0.35 14.51
CA TRP A 244 0.81 -0.71 13.26
C TRP A 244 -0.64 -1.14 13.53
N VAL A 245 -1.55 -0.76 12.64
CA VAL A 245 -2.99 -0.93 12.86
C VAL A 245 -3.71 -1.35 11.57
N SER A 246 -4.84 -2.00 11.74
CA SER A 246 -5.91 -2.06 10.74
C SER A 246 -7.01 -1.06 11.13
N PHE A 247 -7.89 -0.71 10.20
CA PHE A 247 -9.03 0.17 10.48
C PHE A 247 -10.36 -0.48 10.11
N VAL A 248 -11.41 -0.08 10.83
CA VAL A 248 -12.79 -0.21 10.35
C VAL A 248 -13.39 1.18 10.21
N LEU A 249 -13.90 1.46 9.01
CA LEU A 249 -14.76 2.61 8.74
C LEU A 249 -16.21 2.14 8.85
N GLN A 250 -16.99 2.77 9.72
CA GLN A 250 -18.36 2.36 9.97
C GLN A 250 -19.30 3.56 9.91
N SER A 251 -20.31 3.45 9.06
CA SER A 251 -21.47 4.34 8.99
C SER A 251 -22.73 3.56 9.38
N GLU A 252 -23.88 4.22 9.40
CA GLU A 252 -25.17 3.55 9.60
C GLU A 252 -25.46 2.47 8.54
N LYS A 253 -24.99 2.66 7.30
CA LYS A 253 -25.29 1.79 6.16
C LYS A 253 -24.22 0.74 5.90
N ARG A 254 -22.96 1.04 6.19
CA ARG A 254 -21.81 0.30 5.65
C ARG A 254 -20.65 0.16 6.63
N ARG A 255 -19.97 -0.97 6.52
CA ARG A 255 -18.70 -1.27 7.21
C ARG A 255 -17.61 -1.63 6.20
N ILE A 256 -16.50 -0.89 6.22
CA ILE A 256 -15.31 -1.14 5.39
C ILE A 256 -14.14 -1.52 6.31
N PHE A 257 -13.51 -2.66 6.06
CA PHE A 257 -12.28 -3.07 6.74
C PHE A 257 -11.05 -2.72 5.88
N LEU A 258 -10.04 -2.10 6.50
CA LEU A 258 -8.75 -1.77 5.89
C LEU A 258 -7.66 -2.55 6.60
N SER A 259 -7.01 -3.50 5.93
CA SER A 259 -6.11 -4.43 6.60
C SER A 259 -4.77 -3.85 7.05
N GLY A 260 -4.31 -2.77 6.41
CA GLY A 260 -2.88 -2.45 6.36
C GLY A 260 -2.09 -3.65 5.82
N ASP A 261 -0.86 -3.82 6.27
CA ASP A 261 0.02 -4.92 5.89
C ASP A 261 -0.05 -6.08 6.88
N THR A 262 -1.26 -6.47 7.26
CA THR A 262 -1.40 -7.53 8.25
C THR A 262 -1.00 -8.88 7.67
N GLY A 263 -0.10 -9.59 8.34
CA GLY A 263 0.04 -11.03 8.17
C GLY A 263 -1.20 -11.78 8.66
N TYR A 264 -1.33 -13.04 8.23
CA TYR A 264 -2.45 -13.89 8.61
C TYR A 264 -2.41 -14.25 10.11
N GLY A 265 -3.58 -14.33 10.75
CA GLY A 265 -3.68 -14.63 12.18
C GLY A 265 -5.11 -14.64 12.74
N PRO A 266 -5.28 -15.06 14.02
CA PRO A 266 -6.60 -15.22 14.65
C PRO A 266 -7.35 -13.90 14.84
N HIS A 267 -6.66 -12.76 14.80
CA HIS A 267 -7.29 -11.44 14.91
C HIS A 267 -8.29 -11.18 13.78
N LEU A 268 -8.08 -11.72 12.57
CA LEU A 268 -8.98 -11.55 11.43
C LEU A 268 -10.36 -12.17 11.71
N THR A 269 -10.39 -13.41 12.20
CA THR A 269 -11.65 -14.06 12.61
C THR A 269 -12.30 -13.33 13.80
N GLN A 270 -11.50 -12.82 14.74
CA GLN A 270 -12.02 -12.07 15.89
C GLN A 270 -12.67 -10.75 15.45
N ILE A 271 -12.04 -10.04 14.51
CA ILE A 271 -12.56 -8.80 13.93
C ILE A 271 -13.86 -9.09 13.16
N GLY A 272 -13.89 -10.13 12.32
CA GLY A 272 -15.11 -10.52 11.60
C GLY A 272 -16.30 -10.79 12.54
N LYS A 273 -16.05 -11.47 13.66
CA LYS A 273 -17.07 -11.71 14.71
C LYS A 273 -17.47 -10.45 15.47
N LEU A 274 -16.52 -9.56 15.75
CA LEU A 274 -16.77 -8.34 16.52
C LEU A 274 -17.70 -7.38 15.77
N PHE A 275 -17.55 -7.30 14.45
CA PHE A 275 -18.34 -6.40 13.63
C PHE A 275 -19.56 -7.09 12.98
N ASP A 276 -19.58 -8.42 12.87
CA ASP A 276 -20.60 -9.20 12.13
C ASP A 276 -20.51 -8.95 10.61
N GLY A 277 -19.32 -9.17 10.03
CA GLY A 277 -19.06 -9.04 8.59
C GLY A 277 -18.59 -7.66 8.12
N PHE A 278 -18.40 -7.51 6.82
CA PHE A 278 -18.07 -6.22 6.17
C PHE A 278 -18.69 -6.13 4.78
N ASP A 279 -19.10 -4.95 4.36
CA ASP A 279 -19.57 -4.74 2.98
C ASP A 279 -18.40 -4.73 2.00
N LEU A 280 -17.25 -4.19 2.44
CA LEU A 280 -15.99 -4.21 1.73
C LEU A 280 -14.85 -4.53 2.68
N ALA A 281 -13.97 -5.44 2.28
CA ALA A 281 -12.65 -5.61 2.89
C ALA A 281 -11.57 -5.26 1.87
N ILE A 282 -10.77 -4.24 2.18
CA ILE A 282 -9.56 -3.90 1.45
C ILE A 282 -8.41 -4.66 2.10
N LEU A 283 -7.89 -5.68 1.40
CA LEU A 283 -6.97 -6.66 1.97
C LEU A 283 -5.65 -6.73 1.22
N GLU A 284 -4.54 -6.66 1.94
CA GLU A 284 -3.22 -6.87 1.37
C GLU A 284 -3.11 -8.26 0.73
N ASN A 285 -2.47 -8.32 -0.43
CA ASN A 285 -2.21 -9.57 -1.15
C ASN A 285 -0.82 -9.60 -1.79
N GLY A 286 0.03 -8.60 -1.53
CA GLY A 286 1.31 -8.39 -2.18
C GLY A 286 2.46 -8.27 -1.19
N GLN A 287 3.68 -8.22 -1.72
CA GLN A 287 4.94 -8.17 -0.98
C GLN A 287 5.18 -9.37 -0.03
N TYR A 288 4.47 -10.48 -0.26
CA TYR A 288 4.65 -11.71 0.50
C TYR A 288 5.92 -12.45 0.09
N ASP A 289 6.44 -13.26 1.00
CA ASP A 289 7.43 -14.29 0.75
C ASP A 289 7.35 -15.31 1.88
N LYS A 290 7.68 -16.57 1.58
CA LYS A 290 7.71 -17.63 2.59
C LYS A 290 8.62 -17.27 3.78
N ARG A 291 9.71 -16.52 3.53
CA ARG A 291 10.68 -16.12 4.55
C ARG A 291 10.09 -15.20 5.61
N TRP A 292 9.06 -14.42 5.31
CA TRP A 292 8.42 -13.49 6.25
C TRP A 292 6.90 -13.63 6.28
N ALA A 293 6.40 -14.85 6.10
CA ALA A 293 4.97 -15.17 6.01
C ALA A 293 4.13 -14.79 7.25
N PHE A 294 4.76 -14.38 8.35
CA PHE A 294 4.05 -13.93 9.54
C PHE A 294 3.55 -12.48 9.46
N ILE A 295 4.12 -11.67 8.57
CA ILE A 295 3.85 -10.23 8.50
C ILE A 295 3.25 -9.77 7.17
N HIS A 296 3.12 -10.67 6.19
CA HIS A 296 2.38 -10.43 4.95
C HIS A 296 1.59 -11.67 4.57
N MET A 297 0.37 -11.50 4.08
CA MET A 297 -0.49 -12.61 3.68
C MET A 297 -0.06 -13.15 2.31
N MET A 298 -0.01 -14.48 2.20
CA MET A 298 -0.04 -15.09 0.88
C MET A 298 -1.42 -14.82 0.23
N PRO A 299 -1.55 -14.72 -1.11
CA PRO A 299 -2.84 -14.45 -1.75
C PRO A 299 -3.95 -15.44 -1.38
N GLU A 300 -3.61 -16.70 -1.11
CA GLU A 300 -4.55 -17.71 -0.62
C GLU A 300 -4.98 -17.46 0.83
N GLU A 301 -4.10 -16.90 1.67
CA GLU A 301 -4.44 -16.46 3.02
C GLU A 301 -5.32 -15.20 2.98
N THR A 302 -5.09 -14.27 2.05
CA THR A 302 -5.98 -13.13 1.79
C THR A 302 -7.40 -13.61 1.46
N ALA A 303 -7.53 -14.61 0.57
CA ALA A 303 -8.83 -15.19 0.24
C ALA A 303 -9.50 -15.88 1.43
N LYS A 304 -8.71 -16.49 2.32
CA LYS A 304 -9.20 -17.11 3.56
C LYS A 304 -9.63 -16.05 4.58
N ALA A 305 -8.82 -15.01 4.77
CA ALA A 305 -9.08 -13.87 5.64
C ALA A 305 -10.40 -13.19 5.27
N ALA A 306 -10.65 -12.99 3.97
CA ALA A 306 -11.92 -12.43 3.48
C ALA A 306 -13.15 -13.21 3.97
N VAL A 307 -13.09 -14.54 3.95
CA VAL A 307 -14.18 -15.40 4.45
C VAL A 307 -14.33 -15.28 5.96
N GLU A 308 -13.21 -15.30 6.69
CA GLU A 308 -13.22 -15.21 8.16
C GLU A 308 -13.64 -13.83 8.69
N LEU A 309 -13.43 -12.78 7.90
CA LEU A 309 -13.93 -11.44 8.14
C LEU A 309 -15.43 -11.32 7.82
N GLY A 310 -16.02 -12.27 7.08
CA GLY A 310 -17.39 -12.16 6.60
C GLY A 310 -17.57 -11.03 5.58
N ALA A 311 -16.58 -10.81 4.71
CA ALA A 311 -16.63 -9.75 3.70
C ALA A 311 -17.61 -10.12 2.57
N LYS A 312 -18.44 -9.18 2.13
CA LYS A 312 -19.29 -9.32 0.93
C LYS A 312 -18.51 -9.06 -0.36
N SER A 313 -17.60 -8.09 -0.31
CA SER A 313 -16.69 -7.77 -1.41
C SER A 313 -15.25 -7.62 -0.92
N VAL A 314 -14.29 -7.94 -1.78
CA VAL A 314 -12.85 -7.83 -1.50
C VAL A 314 -12.19 -6.98 -2.57
N LEU A 315 -11.43 -5.96 -2.15
CA LEU A 315 -10.55 -5.19 -3.02
C LEU A 315 -9.09 -5.49 -2.64
N PRO A 316 -8.25 -6.03 -3.54
CA PRO A 316 -6.86 -6.32 -3.25
C PRO A 316 -6.02 -5.06 -3.07
N ALA A 317 -5.03 -5.15 -2.17
CA ALA A 317 -4.16 -4.07 -1.74
C ALA A 317 -2.67 -4.48 -1.79
N HIS A 318 -1.77 -3.51 -1.66
CA HIS A 318 -0.33 -3.74 -1.41
C HIS A 318 0.45 -4.38 -2.58
N SER A 319 -0.16 -4.42 -3.77
CA SER A 319 0.41 -4.91 -5.02
C SER A 319 0.25 -3.87 -6.15
N GLY A 320 0.80 -4.16 -7.34
CA GLY A 320 0.53 -3.38 -8.55
C GLY A 320 1.21 -2.01 -8.69
N LYS A 321 2.08 -1.60 -7.75
CA LYS A 321 2.78 -0.30 -7.82
C LYS A 321 4.28 -0.38 -7.57
N PHE A 322 4.72 -1.14 -6.58
CA PHE A 322 6.14 -1.25 -6.20
C PHE A 322 6.57 -2.72 -6.16
N ALA A 323 7.83 -2.98 -6.50
CA ALA A 323 8.49 -4.27 -6.31
C ALA A 323 9.31 -4.25 -5.02
N ILE A 324 8.70 -4.67 -3.91
CA ILE A 324 9.32 -4.72 -2.56
C ILE A 324 9.53 -6.17 -2.09
N SER A 325 9.02 -7.16 -2.84
CA SER A 325 9.29 -8.58 -2.71
C SER A 325 9.84 -9.19 -4.01
N ASN A 326 10.04 -10.51 -4.01
CA ASN A 326 10.65 -11.28 -5.10
C ASN A 326 9.63 -11.98 -6.03
N HIS A 327 8.32 -11.87 -5.78
CA HIS A 327 7.30 -12.41 -6.68
C HIS A 327 7.14 -11.54 -7.94
N ALA A 328 6.64 -12.10 -9.04
CA ALA A 328 6.32 -11.32 -10.24
C ALA A 328 5.24 -10.26 -9.92
N TRP A 329 5.24 -9.14 -10.64
CA TRP A 329 4.38 -7.99 -10.35
C TRP A 329 2.87 -8.30 -10.41
N ASP A 330 2.47 -9.23 -11.28
CA ASP A 330 1.10 -9.67 -11.57
C ASP A 330 0.67 -10.93 -10.78
N GLU A 331 1.62 -11.63 -10.16
CA GLU A 331 1.38 -12.86 -9.41
C GLU A 331 0.35 -12.69 -8.28
N PRO A 332 0.37 -11.60 -7.47
CA PRO A 332 -0.62 -11.35 -6.43
C PRO A 332 -2.07 -11.39 -6.94
N PHE A 333 -2.34 -10.73 -8.07
CA PHE A 333 -3.67 -10.65 -8.67
C PHE A 333 -4.10 -12.01 -9.21
N THR A 334 -3.21 -12.67 -9.96
CA THR A 334 -3.47 -14.00 -10.55
C THR A 334 -3.81 -15.03 -9.48
N ARG A 335 -3.01 -15.09 -8.40
CA ARG A 335 -3.20 -16.07 -7.32
C ARG A 335 -4.43 -15.76 -6.49
N LEU A 336 -4.68 -14.49 -6.15
CA LEU A 336 -5.88 -14.12 -5.42
C LEU A 336 -7.15 -14.39 -6.26
N ALA A 337 -7.16 -14.03 -7.54
CA ALA A 337 -8.30 -14.31 -8.43
C ALA A 337 -8.61 -15.81 -8.50
N LYS A 338 -7.57 -16.65 -8.58
CA LYS A 338 -7.72 -18.11 -8.51
C LYS A 338 -8.25 -18.58 -7.15
N ALA A 339 -7.71 -18.08 -6.05
CA ALA A 339 -8.10 -18.46 -4.68
C ALA A 339 -9.52 -17.98 -4.31
N SER A 340 -10.02 -16.95 -4.98
CA SER A 340 -11.34 -16.37 -4.78
C SER A 340 -12.47 -17.13 -5.48
N ARG A 341 -12.16 -18.06 -6.39
CA ARG A 341 -13.18 -18.83 -7.12
C ARG A 341 -14.06 -19.64 -6.16
N GLY A 342 -15.37 -19.47 -6.26
CA GLY A 342 -16.36 -20.16 -5.43
C GLY A 342 -16.41 -19.72 -3.96
N LYS A 343 -15.77 -18.60 -3.60
CA LYS A 343 -15.86 -18.02 -2.25
C LYS A 343 -17.12 -17.15 -2.12
N PRO A 344 -17.67 -16.98 -0.90
CA PRO A 344 -18.89 -16.23 -0.65
C PRO A 344 -18.65 -14.70 -0.63
N TYR A 345 -17.86 -14.19 -1.58
CA TYR A 345 -17.63 -12.75 -1.75
C TYR A 345 -17.37 -12.43 -3.22
N ARG A 346 -17.58 -11.17 -3.60
CA ARG A 346 -17.21 -10.62 -4.91
C ARG A 346 -15.78 -10.08 -4.87
N LEU A 347 -14.92 -10.56 -5.76
CA LEU A 347 -13.59 -9.97 -5.94
C LEU A 347 -13.71 -8.75 -6.86
N LEU A 348 -13.25 -7.60 -6.39
CA LEU A 348 -13.23 -6.34 -7.13
C LEU A 348 -11.81 -6.09 -7.62
N THR A 349 -11.63 -5.84 -8.91
CA THR A 349 -10.30 -5.66 -9.51
C THR A 349 -10.21 -4.42 -10.40
N PRO A 350 -10.55 -3.23 -9.88
CA PRO A 350 -10.43 -2.00 -10.65
C PRO A 350 -8.98 -1.79 -11.11
N VAL A 351 -8.80 -1.11 -12.24
CA VAL A 351 -7.50 -0.51 -12.55
C VAL A 351 -7.21 0.65 -11.59
N ILE A 352 -5.96 1.09 -11.50
CA ILE A 352 -5.63 2.26 -10.67
C ILE A 352 -6.45 3.47 -11.14
N GLY A 353 -7.14 4.09 -10.18
CA GLY A 353 -7.97 5.27 -10.35
C GLY A 353 -9.38 5.00 -10.87
N GLU A 354 -9.76 3.76 -11.17
CA GLU A 354 -11.14 3.40 -11.50
C GLU A 354 -12.00 3.40 -10.23
N SER A 355 -13.21 3.98 -10.34
CA SER A 355 -14.14 4.08 -9.22
C SER A 355 -14.88 2.78 -9.00
N VAL A 356 -14.91 2.31 -7.75
CA VAL A 356 -15.77 1.25 -7.27
C VAL A 356 -16.98 1.89 -6.59
N ASP A 357 -18.14 1.82 -7.22
CA ASP A 357 -19.41 2.29 -6.64
C ASP A 357 -19.92 1.21 -5.68
N LEU A 358 -20.05 1.53 -4.38
CA LEU A 358 -20.42 0.53 -3.36
C LEU A 358 -21.91 0.18 -3.41
N ASP A 359 -22.74 0.97 -4.08
CA ASP A 359 -24.16 0.66 -4.35
C ASP A 359 -24.34 -0.20 -5.61
N ASP A 360 -23.33 -0.27 -6.50
CA ASP A 360 -23.41 -1.08 -7.73
C ASP A 360 -22.84 -2.50 -7.56
N GLU A 361 -23.71 -3.41 -7.15
CA GLU A 361 -23.39 -4.83 -7.05
C GLU A 361 -23.12 -5.50 -8.41
N LYS A 362 -23.51 -4.87 -9.52
CA LYS A 362 -23.40 -5.41 -10.89
C LYS A 362 -22.22 -4.86 -11.67
N GLN A 363 -21.52 -3.85 -11.16
CA GLN A 363 -20.30 -3.34 -11.78
C GLN A 363 -19.33 -4.50 -12.06
N THR A 364 -18.65 -4.48 -13.19
CA THR A 364 -17.66 -5.52 -13.54
C THR A 364 -16.28 -4.90 -13.69
N PHE A 365 -15.26 -5.72 -13.45
CA PHE A 365 -13.87 -5.31 -13.56
C PHE A 365 -13.11 -6.34 -14.38
N SER A 366 -12.21 -5.87 -15.24
CA SER A 366 -11.34 -6.75 -16.04
C SER A 366 -10.20 -7.32 -15.20
N HIS A 367 -9.66 -8.47 -15.63
CA HIS A 367 -8.35 -8.94 -15.19
C HIS A 367 -7.26 -8.21 -15.99
N TRP A 368 -7.06 -6.92 -15.69
CA TRP A 368 -6.19 -6.02 -16.45
C TRP A 368 -4.70 -6.39 -16.41
N TRP A 369 -4.29 -7.32 -15.54
CA TRP A 369 -2.94 -7.87 -15.48
C TRP A 369 -2.72 -9.04 -16.44
N GLU A 370 -3.78 -9.62 -17.00
CA GLU A 370 -3.69 -10.67 -18.00
C GLU A 370 -3.41 -10.06 -19.39
N PRO A 371 -2.58 -10.70 -20.23
CA PRO A 371 -2.37 -10.22 -21.59
C PRO A 371 -3.71 -10.20 -22.33
N HIS A 372 -4.09 -9.06 -22.90
CA HIS A 372 -5.18 -9.04 -23.87
C HIS A 372 -4.67 -9.73 -25.14
N GLU A 373 -5.19 -10.93 -25.45
CA GLU A 373 -5.00 -11.48 -26.79
C GLU A 373 -5.55 -10.44 -27.79
N PRO A 374 -4.77 -10.03 -28.80
CA PRO A 374 -5.33 -9.26 -29.89
C PRO A 374 -6.42 -10.13 -30.51
N LEU A 375 -7.67 -9.63 -30.56
CA LEU A 375 -8.73 -10.22 -31.36
C LEU A 375 -8.11 -10.54 -32.72
N SER A 376 -8.06 -11.82 -33.08
CA SER A 376 -7.57 -12.27 -34.38
C SER A 376 -8.45 -11.62 -35.43
N GLY A 377 -8.02 -10.48 -35.96
CA GLY A 377 -8.68 -9.80 -37.05
C GLY A 377 -8.73 -10.75 -38.22
N GLU A 378 -9.94 -11.10 -38.64
CA GLU A 378 -10.19 -11.67 -39.95
C GLU A 378 -9.51 -10.78 -40.99
N VAL A 379 -8.39 -11.27 -41.52
CA VAL A 379 -7.83 -10.76 -42.76
C VAL A 379 -8.84 -11.13 -43.83
N CYS A 380 -9.75 -10.20 -44.13
CA CYS A 380 -10.62 -10.29 -45.29
C CYS A 380 -9.76 -10.04 -46.54
N GLU A 381 -9.08 -11.08 -47.04
CA GLU A 381 -8.48 -11.06 -48.36
C GLU A 381 -9.60 -11.01 -49.41
N SER A 382 -9.95 -9.79 -49.83
CA SER A 382 -10.59 -9.55 -51.12
C SER A 382 -9.55 -8.91 -52.04
N SER A 383 -8.86 -9.74 -52.82
CA SER A 383 -8.21 -9.26 -54.04
C SER A 383 -8.88 -9.94 -55.22
N GLY A 384 -9.73 -9.17 -55.87
CA GLY A 384 -10.44 -9.55 -57.08
C GLY A 384 -9.48 -9.75 -58.25
N LEU A 385 -9.78 -10.78 -59.03
CA LEU A 385 -9.31 -11.01 -60.38
C LEU A 385 -9.48 -9.76 -61.25
N ILE A 386 -8.40 -9.35 -61.92
CA ILE A 386 -8.49 -8.60 -63.17
C ILE A 386 -7.81 -9.44 -64.25
N GLU A 387 -8.63 -10.17 -65.01
CA GLU A 387 -8.25 -10.73 -66.31
C GLU A 387 -8.18 -9.59 -67.34
N GLY A 388 -6.98 -9.34 -67.88
CA GLY A 388 -6.77 -8.49 -69.04
C GLY A 388 -6.44 -9.34 -70.27
N ARG A 389 -7.47 -9.75 -71.01
CA ARG A 389 -7.37 -10.48 -72.28
C ARG A 389 -7.25 -9.45 -73.42
N THR A 390 -6.10 -9.34 -74.06
CA THR A 390 -5.90 -8.56 -75.28
C THR A 390 -5.86 -9.49 -76.49
N GLU A 391 -6.92 -9.47 -77.30
CA GLU A 391 -6.88 -9.88 -78.71
C GLU A 391 -8.10 -9.27 -79.42
N ASN A 392 -7.87 -8.33 -80.34
CA ASN A 392 -8.29 -8.51 -81.73
C ASN A 392 -7.72 -7.43 -82.67
N ARG A 393 -7.22 -7.93 -83.81
CA ARG A 393 -6.93 -7.20 -85.05
C ARG A 393 -8.23 -7.04 -85.86
N SER A 394 -8.39 -5.94 -86.60
CA SER A 394 -8.45 -5.93 -88.09
C SER A 394 -8.94 -4.58 -88.64
N ASP A 395 -8.05 -3.92 -89.40
CA ASP A 395 -8.20 -3.30 -90.73
C ASP A 395 -9.51 -2.58 -91.18
N LEU A 396 -9.31 -1.30 -91.55
CA LEU A 396 -9.75 -0.57 -92.75
C LEU A 396 -11.13 -0.86 -93.38
N GLU A 397 -12.11 0.03 -93.15
CA GLU A 397 -12.66 1.04 -94.10
C GLU A 397 -13.68 1.94 -93.39
#